data_AF-A0A968MLQ3-F1
#
_entry.id   AF-A0A968MLQ3-F1
#
_cell.length_a   1.000
_cell.length_b   1.000
_cell.length_c   1.000
_cell.angle_alpha   90.00
_cell.angle_beta   90.00
_cell.angle_gamma   90.00
#
_symmetry.space_group_name_H-M   'P 1'
#
loop_
_entity.id
_entity.type
_entity.pdbx_description
1 polymer ?
#
loop_
_entity_poly.entity_id
_entity_poly.type
_entity_poly.pdbx_seq_one_letter_code
_entity_poly.pdbx_strand_id
1 'polypeptide(L)' 'EGLDVATGFVFEGETQEALVAAMKEAEHLYRTAPEVIARMRRAGMSSGFGWEAPARSYEDAYRWAVGKHRQRRVRLAV' A
#
# COMPACT_ATOMS: atom_id res chain seq x y z
N GLU A 1 -6.46 -18.83 3.10
CA GLU A 1 -6.66 -17.59 3.89
C GLU A 1 -5.85 -16.46 3.25
N GLY A 2 -6.41 -15.26 3.10
CA GLY A 2 -5.70 -14.10 2.52
C GLY A 2 -6.47 -13.30 1.45
N LEU A 3 -7.49 -13.89 0.81
CA LEU A 3 -8.26 -13.22 -0.24
C LEU A 3 -9.20 -12.10 0.27
N ASP A 4 -9.33 -11.91 1.58
CA ASP A 4 -10.25 -10.89 2.13
C ASP A 4 -9.70 -9.47 2.06
N VAL A 5 -8.38 -9.32 1.87
CA VAL A 5 -7.69 -8.02 1.76
C VAL A 5 -7.01 -7.81 0.41
N ALA A 6 -7.08 -8.78 -0.51
CA ALA A 6 -6.46 -8.67 -1.81
C ALA A 6 -7.19 -7.62 -2.67
N THR A 7 -6.46 -6.67 -3.24
CA THR A 7 -7.03 -5.61 -4.11
C THR A 7 -6.73 -5.80 -5.60
N GLY A 8 -5.93 -6.82 -5.95
CA GLY A 8 -5.49 -7.08 -7.31
C GLY A 8 -4.39 -8.14 -7.37
N PHE A 9 -3.58 -8.07 -8.42
CA PHE A 9 -2.51 -9.02 -8.73
C PHE A 9 -1.17 -8.30 -8.70
N VAL A 10 -0.16 -8.96 -8.12
CA VAL A 10 1.23 -8.50 -8.12
C VAL A 10 2.06 -9.56 -8.82
N PHE A 11 3.08 -9.14 -9.55
CA PHE A 11 4.07 -10.03 -10.15
C PHE A 11 5.47 -9.59 -9.73
N GLU A 12 6.37 -10.57 -9.63
CA GLU A 12 7.76 -10.35 -9.29
C GLU A 12 8.64 -10.68 -10.50
N GLY A 13 9.68 -9.87 -10.70
CA GLY A 13 10.54 -9.93 -11.88
C GLY A 13 10.14 -8.90 -12.92
N GLU A 14 11.11 -8.09 -13.34
CA GLU A 14 10.96 -7.07 -14.39
C GLU A 14 11.00 -7.72 -15.79
N THR A 15 10.28 -8.81 -15.98
CA THR A 15 10.26 -9.58 -17.23
C THR A 15 8.88 -9.63 -17.86
N GLN A 16 8.85 -9.82 -19.18
CA GLN A 16 7.60 -9.98 -19.90
C GLN A 16 6.85 -11.24 -19.46
N GLU A 17 7.57 -12.31 -19.15
CA GLU A 17 7.01 -13.59 -18.72
C GLU A 17 6.27 -13.46 -17.39
N ALA A 18 6.84 -12.72 -16.43
CA ALA A 18 6.21 -12.48 -15.12
C ALA A 18 4.90 -11.70 -15.27
N LEU A 19 4.89 -10.66 -16.11
CA LEU A 19 3.68 -9.89 -16.41
C LEU A 19 2.61 -10.77 -17.09
N VAL A 20 2.99 -11.54 -18.11
CA VAL A 20 2.06 -12.42 -18.84
C VAL A 20 1.48 -13.50 -17.91
N ALA A 21 2.27 -14.04 -16.99
CA ALA A 21 1.80 -15.02 -16.02
C ALA A 21 0.71 -14.43 -15.11
N ALA A 22 0.93 -13.25 -14.54
CA ALA A 22 -0.06 -12.59 -13.69
C ALA A 22 -1.33 -12.18 -14.46
N MET A 23 -1.20 -11.75 -15.72
CA MET A 23 -2.37 -11.47 -16.57
C MET A 23 -3.21 -12.72 -16.83
N LYS A 24 -2.57 -13.86 -17.12
CA LYS A 24 -3.27 -15.14 -17.32
C LYS A 24 -3.97 -15.61 -16.06
N GLU A 25 -3.36 -15.42 -14.89
CA GLU A 25 -3.99 -15.71 -13.60
C GLU A 25 -5.23 -14.83 -13.38
N ALA A 26 -5.12 -13.53 -13.63
CA ALA A 26 -6.24 -12.61 -13.53
C ALA A 26 -7.39 -12.97 -14.47
N GLU A 27 -7.09 -13.30 -15.73
CA GLU A 27 -8.08 -13.75 -16.72
C GLU A 27 -8.74 -15.07 -16.30
N HIS A 28 -7.96 -16.02 -15.79
CA HIS A 28 -8.46 -17.30 -15.31
C HIS A 28 -9.48 -17.07 -14.18
N LEU A 29 -9.09 -16.36 -13.13
CA LEU A 29 -9.96 -16.07 -11.98
C LEU A 29 -11.18 -15.24 -12.37
N TYR A 30 -11.05 -14.34 -13.34
CA TYR A 30 -12.19 -13.59 -13.87
C TYR A 30 -13.26 -14.51 -14.47
N ARG A 31 -12.85 -15.61 -15.11
CA ARG A 31 -13.77 -16.59 -15.70
C ARG A 31 -14.24 -17.65 -14.70
N THR A 32 -13.38 -18.09 -13.79
CA THR A 32 -13.64 -19.26 -12.94
C THR A 32 -14.11 -18.92 -11.53
N ALA A 33 -13.85 -17.71 -11.04
CA ALA A 33 -14.16 -17.29 -9.67
C ALA A 33 -14.62 -15.81 -9.60
N PRO A 34 -15.76 -15.46 -10.23
CA PRO A 34 -16.25 -14.08 -10.29
C PRO A 34 -16.52 -13.48 -8.90
N GLU A 35 -16.90 -14.30 -7.91
CA GLU A 35 -17.09 -13.89 -6.52
C GLU A 35 -15.79 -13.43 -5.85
N VAL A 36 -14.66 -14.06 -6.20
CA VAL A 36 -13.33 -13.65 -5.72
C VAL A 36 -12.96 -12.29 -6.32
N ILE A 37 -13.19 -12.09 -7.63
CA ILE A 37 -12.97 -10.78 -8.27
C ILE A 37 -13.88 -9.70 -7.67
N ALA A 38 -15.14 -10.01 -7.40
CA ALA A 38 -16.06 -9.06 -6.77
C ALA A 38 -15.59 -8.66 -5.35
N ARG A 39 -15.05 -9.61 -4.58
CA ARG A 39 -14.43 -9.31 -3.28
C ARG A 39 -13.21 -8.42 -3.43
N MET A 40 -12.29 -8.73 -4.34
CA MET A 40 -11.09 -7.91 -4.58
C MET A 40 -11.45 -6.48 -4.99
N ARG A 41 -12.42 -6.33 -5.89
CA ARG A 41 -12.95 -5.02 -6.30
C ARG A 41 -13.53 -4.25 -5.13
N ARG A 42 -14.37 -4.89 -4.31
CA ARG A 42 -14.93 -4.25 -3.10
C ARG A 42 -13.84 -3.82 -2.14
N ALA A 43 -12.87 -4.69 -1.85
CA ALA A 43 -11.73 -4.38 -0.98
C ALA A 43 -10.98 -3.13 -1.47
N GLY A 44 -10.64 -3.07 -2.77
CA GLY A 44 -10.01 -1.91 -3.39
C GLY A 44 -10.87 -0.64 -3.30
N MET A 45 -12.16 -0.72 -3.63
CA MET A 45 -13.06 0.44 -3.58
C MET A 45 -13.33 0.95 -2.16
N SER A 46 -13.28 0.07 -1.15
CA SER A 46 -13.42 0.45 0.26
C SER A 46 -12.11 0.90 0.91
N SER A 47 -10.99 0.81 0.19
CA SER A 47 -9.68 1.17 0.74
C SER A 47 -9.51 2.68 0.80
N GLY A 48 -8.95 3.16 1.92
CA GLY A 48 -8.67 4.58 2.12
C GLY A 48 -7.41 5.03 1.38
N PHE A 49 -7.51 5.32 0.08
CA PHE A 49 -6.42 5.88 -0.73
C PHE A 49 -6.29 7.42 -0.63
N GLY A 50 -6.89 8.02 0.40
CA GLY A 50 -6.79 9.45 0.68
C GLY A 50 -5.49 9.83 1.39
N TRP A 51 -5.30 11.14 1.59
CA TRP A 51 -4.07 11.69 2.19
C TRP A 51 -3.98 11.55 3.72
N GLU A 52 -5.06 11.17 4.40
CA GLU A 52 -5.12 11.25 5.87
C GLU A 52 -4.04 10.39 6.56
N ALA A 53 -3.87 9.13 6.13
CA ALA A 53 -2.85 8.25 6.72
C ALA A 53 -1.40 8.68 6.38
N PRO A 54 -1.05 8.99 5.12
CA PRO A 54 0.26 9.56 4.80
C PRO A 54 0.54 10.87 5.53
N ALA A 55 -0.43 11.79 5.60
CA ALA A 55 -0.27 13.10 6.24
C ALA A 55 0.04 12.97 7.74
N ARG A 56 -0.64 12.09 8.47
CA ARG A 56 -0.32 11.80 9.87
C ARG A 56 1.12 11.29 10.04
N SER A 57 1.56 10.42 9.14
CA SER A 57 2.93 9.88 9.14
C SER A 57 3.98 10.99 8.90
N TYR A 58 3.70 11.91 7.96
CA TYR A 58 4.54 13.08 7.75
C TYR A 58 4.55 14.03 8.94
N GLU A 59 3.39 14.27 9.55
CA GLU A 59 3.29 15.12 10.73
C GLU A 59 4.13 14.57 11.89
N ASP A 60 4.06 13.26 12.14
CA ASP A 60 4.88 12.60 13.15
C ASP A 60 6.38 12.72 12.84
N ALA A 61 6.78 12.53 11.57
CA ALA A 61 8.17 12.72 11.14
C ALA A 61 8.65 14.16 11.37
N TYR A 62 7.80 15.15 11.09
CA TYR A 62 8.11 16.58 11.30
C TYR A 62 8.21 16.92 12.78
N ARG A 63 7.27 16.47 13.61
CA ARG A 63 7.34 16.68 15.08
C ARG A 63 8.63 16.09 15.65
N TRP A 64 9.00 14.89 15.22
CA TRP A 64 10.26 14.25 15.63
C TRP A 64 11.49 15.09 15.24
N ALA A 65 11.56 15.52 13.98
CA ALA A 65 12.69 16.30 13.49
C ALA A 65 12.82 17.65 14.23
N VAL A 66 11.73 18.40 14.37
CA VAL A 66 11.71 19.69 15.07
C VAL A 66 12.07 19.54 16.55
N GLY A 67 11.54 18.51 17.24
CA GLY A 67 11.87 18.22 18.63
C GLY A 67 13.37 17.96 18.84
N LYS A 68 13.99 17.20 17.93
CA LYS A 68 15.44 16.94 17.94
C LYS A 68 16.27 18.21 17.72
N HIS A 69 15.83 19.11 16.84
CA HIS A 69 16.49 20.41 16.63
C HIS A 69 16.43 21.31 17.87
N ARG A 70 15.28 21.35 18.57
CA ARG A 70 15.12 22.13 19.81
C ARG A 70 16.06 21.63 20.92
N GLN A 71 16.14 20.33 21.13
CA GLN A 71 17.04 19.73 22.13
C GLN A 71 18.52 20.02 21.84
N ARG A 72 18.94 19.93 20.57
CA ARG A 72 20.30 20.30 20.15
C ARG A 72 20.63 21.76 20.42
N ARG A 73 19.70 22.68 20.17
CA ARG A 73 19.90 24.11 20.44
C ARG A 73 20.03 24.40 21.94
N VAL A 74 19.22 23.77 22.77
CA VAL A 74 19.30 23.92 24.24
C VAL A 74 20.64 23.39 24.76
N ARG A 75 21.12 22.25 24.26
CA ARG A 75 22.41 21.65 24.67
C ARG A 75 23.65 22.46 24.27
N LEU A 76 23.57 23.25 23.19
CA LEU A 76 24.66 24.12 22.74
C LEU A 76 24.67 25.49 23.45
N ALA A 77 23.58 25.85 24.12
CA ALA A 77 23.41 27.11 24.83
C ALA A 77 23.69 27.02 26.35
N VAL A 78 24.01 25.81 26.84
CA VAL A 78 24.44 25.50 28.21
C VAL A 78 25.91 25.09 28.16
#